data_AF-A0A538DR22-F1
#
_entry.id   AF-A0A538DR22-F1
#
_cell.length_a   1.000
_cell.length_b   1.000
_cell.length_c   1.000
_cell.angle_alpha   90.00
_cell.angle_beta   90.00
_cell.angle_gamma   90.00
#
_symmetry.space_group_name_H-M   'P 1'
#
loop_
_entity.id
_entity.type
_entity.pdbx_description
1 polymer ?
#
loop_
_entity_poly.entity_id
_entity_poly.type
_entity_poly.pdbx_seq_one_letter_code
_entity_poly.pdbx_strand_id
1 'polypeptide(L)'
;MGYHVADASAAKWEERPLEGQADRQAADVTTAAELKQSRARLWRYPPHTRGRRHADHAQEEVFVVLSGKLTMLLGDPPERVDVGAHSVVAVEPMTPLQI
;
A
#
# COMPACT_ATOMS: atom_id res chain seq x y z
N MET A 1 18.35 6.34 21.39
CA MET A 1 18.84 5.74 20.13
C MET A 1 18.17 6.45 18.97
N GLY A 2 18.88 6.69 17.87
CA GLY A 2 18.36 7.44 16.71
C GLY A 2 17.79 6.56 15.60
N TYR A 3 17.34 5.34 15.90
CA TYR A 3 16.80 4.40 14.92
C TYR A 3 15.79 3.45 15.55
N HIS A 4 14.87 2.95 14.73
CA HIS A 4 13.87 1.94 15.08
C HIS A 4 13.83 0.88 13.97
N VAL A 5 13.55 -0.37 14.32
CA VAL A 5 13.46 -1.49 13.37
C VAL A 5 12.10 -2.13 13.49
N ALA A 6 11.33 -2.13 12.40
CA ALA A 6 10.12 -2.92 12.28
C ALA A 6 10.48 -4.33 11.75
N ASP A 7 10.47 -5.32 12.64
CA ASP A 7 10.68 -6.71 12.26
C ASP A 7 9.43 -7.27 11.58
N ALA A 8 9.54 -7.55 10.28
CA ALA A 8 8.46 -8.10 9.48
C ALA A 8 8.00 -9.49 9.95
N SER A 9 8.88 -10.28 10.61
CA SER A 9 8.52 -11.59 11.15
C SER A 9 7.59 -11.50 12.38
N ALA A 10 7.64 -10.38 13.09
CA ALA A 10 6.78 -10.08 14.24
C ALA A 10 5.54 -9.24 13.87
N ALA A 11 5.30 -9.01 12.57
CA ALA A 11 4.20 -8.19 12.08
C ALA A 11 2.84 -8.77 12.51
N LYS A 12 2.03 -7.93 13.16
CA LYS A 12 0.63 -8.25 13.48
C LYS A 12 -0.25 -7.89 12.29
N TRP A 13 -0.91 -8.89 11.74
CA TRP A 13 -1.76 -8.75 10.56
C TRP A 13 -3.22 -8.58 10.96
N GLU A 14 -3.86 -7.56 10.39
CA GLU A 14 -5.28 -7.27 10.55
C GLU A 14 -6.01 -7.49 9.23
N GLU A 15 -7.20 -8.08 9.30
CA GLU A 15 -8.09 -8.23 8.14
C GLU A 15 -8.73 -6.88 7.78
N ARG A 16 -8.78 -6.59 6.48
CA ARG A 16 -9.24 -5.33 5.89
C ARG A 16 -10.36 -5.63 4.88
N PRO A 17 -11.59 -5.89 5.38
CA PRO A 17 -12.69 -6.33 4.53
C PRO A 17 -13.12 -5.25 3.54
N LEU A 18 -13.60 -5.70 2.39
CA LEU A 18 -14.29 -4.89 1.41
C LEU A 18 -15.40 -5.75 0.80
N GLU A 19 -16.62 -5.20 0.72
CA GLU A 19 -17.80 -5.95 0.29
C GLU A 19 -17.58 -6.69 -1.04
N GLY A 20 -17.96 -7.97 -1.04
CA GLY A 20 -17.87 -8.86 -2.21
C GLY A 20 -16.46 -9.32 -2.57
N GLN A 21 -15.46 -9.16 -1.68
CA GLN A 21 -14.07 -9.55 -1.94
C GLN A 21 -13.48 -10.30 -0.75
N ALA A 22 -12.45 -11.11 -1.02
CA ALA A 22 -11.64 -11.71 0.03
C ALA A 22 -10.93 -10.62 0.86
N ASP A 23 -10.70 -10.91 2.13
CA ASP A 23 -10.06 -9.97 3.03
C ASP A 23 -8.59 -9.78 2.68
N ARG A 24 -8.22 -8.52 2.46
CA ARG A 24 -6.82 -8.12 2.41
C ARG A 24 -6.29 -8.07 3.82
N GLN A 25 -4.98 -8.24 3.98
CA GLN A 25 -4.34 -8.10 5.28
C GLN A 25 -3.41 -6.91 5.28
N ALA A 26 -3.38 -6.18 6.38
CA ALA A 26 -2.43 -5.10 6.59
C ALA A 26 -1.71 -5.25 7.94
N ALA A 27 -0.44 -4.87 7.98
CA ALA A 27 0.32 -4.72 9.22
C ALA A 27 0.81 -3.27 9.38
N ASP A 28 0.71 -2.74 10.60
CA ASP A 28 1.07 -1.36 10.90
C ASP A 28 2.59 -1.18 11.07
N VAL A 29 3.23 -0.63 10.03
CA VAL A 29 4.65 -0.27 10.05
C VAL A 29 4.87 1.09 10.70
N THR A 30 3.88 1.98 10.68
CA THR A 30 3.97 3.34 11.24
C THR A 30 4.29 3.27 12.73
N THR A 31 3.51 2.48 13.48
CA THR A 31 3.73 2.29 14.91
C THR A 31 4.99 1.46 15.16
N ALA A 32 5.19 0.36 14.42
CA ALA A 32 6.30 -0.56 14.64
C ALA A 32 7.69 0.09 14.41
N ALA A 33 7.80 1.01 13.46
CA ALA A 33 9.04 1.76 13.18
C ALA A 33 9.04 3.17 13.81
N GLU A 34 8.05 3.49 14.65
CA GLU A 34 7.89 4.79 15.30
C GLU A 34 7.97 6.00 14.34
N LEU A 35 7.39 5.88 13.15
CA LEU A 35 7.41 6.93 12.13
C LEU A 35 6.66 8.17 12.63
N LYS A 36 7.29 9.36 12.50
CA LYS A 36 6.74 10.64 13.00
C LYS A 36 6.24 11.58 11.90
N GLN A 37 6.74 11.42 10.68
CA GLN A 37 6.48 12.34 9.55
C GLN A 37 5.92 11.63 8.32
N SER A 38 5.76 10.30 8.39
CA SER A 38 5.18 9.48 7.34
C SER A 38 4.35 8.37 7.94
N ARG A 39 3.55 7.71 7.10
CA ARG A 39 2.81 6.51 7.45
C ARG A 39 3.22 5.40 6.51
N ALA A 40 3.27 4.19 7.03
CA ALA A 40 3.58 3.00 6.27
C ALA A 40 2.71 1.84 6.74
N ARG A 41 2.35 0.99 5.79
CA ARG A 41 1.69 -0.30 6.05
C ARG A 41 2.28 -1.34 5.11
N LEU A 42 2.43 -2.55 5.64
CA LEU A 42 2.67 -3.70 4.80
C LEU A 42 1.33 -4.31 4.41
N TRP A 43 1.15 -4.62 3.13
CA TRP A 43 -0.11 -5.15 2.61
C TRP A 43 0.07 -6.55 1.99
N ARG A 44 -0.96 -7.37 2.16
CA ARG A 44 -1.16 -8.61 1.40
C ARG A 44 -2.51 -8.53 0.69
N TYR A 45 -2.46 -8.61 -0.63
CA TYR A 45 -3.63 -8.62 -1.50
C TYR A 45 -3.84 -10.04 -2.03
N PRO A 46 -4.94 -10.73 -1.65
CA PRO A 46 -5.33 -11.94 -2.34
C PRO A 46 -5.63 -11.66 -3.83
N PRO A 47 -5.51 -12.67 -4.71
CA PRO A 47 -5.90 -12.54 -6.11
C PRO A 47 -7.32 -11.97 -6.25
N HIS A 48 -7.52 -11.10 -7.24
CA HIS A 48 -8.81 -10.48 -7.57
C HIS A 48 -9.41 -9.56 -6.49
N THR A 49 -8.60 -9.10 -5.53
CA THR A 49 -8.99 -8.06 -4.56
C THR A 49 -8.51 -6.68 -4.98
N ARG A 50 -9.16 -5.62 -4.50
CA ARG A 50 -8.86 -4.22 -4.83
C ARG A 50 -9.06 -3.25 -3.66
N GLY A 51 -8.30 -2.16 -3.69
CA GLY A 51 -8.42 -0.89 -2.98
C GLY A 51 -9.74 -0.15 -3.21
N ARG A 52 -10.04 0.82 -2.35
CA ARG A 52 -10.95 1.91 -2.70
C ARG A 52 -10.19 2.89 -3.58
N ARG A 53 -10.84 3.38 -4.63
CA ARG A 53 -10.29 4.45 -5.45
C ARG A 53 -10.29 5.76 -4.66
N HIS A 54 -9.15 6.45 -4.62
CA HIS A 54 -9.00 7.72 -3.89
C HIS A 54 -7.80 8.49 -4.43
N ALA A 55 -7.61 9.72 -3.95
CA ALA A 55 -6.38 10.49 -4.08
C ALA A 55 -6.02 11.03 -2.70
N ASP A 56 -4.75 10.96 -2.29
CA ASP A 56 -4.27 11.77 -1.17
C ASP A 56 -4.09 13.22 -1.63
N HIS A 57 -4.49 14.18 -0.80
CA HIS A 57 -4.49 15.61 -1.17
C HIS A 57 -3.22 16.35 -0.73
N ALA A 58 -2.41 15.75 0.15
CA ALA A 58 -1.37 16.47 0.87
C ALA A 58 0.03 15.83 0.72
N GLN A 59 0.11 14.53 0.47
CA GLN A 59 1.38 13.80 0.42
C GLN A 59 1.44 12.88 -0.81
N GLU A 60 2.67 12.61 -1.25
CA GLU A 60 2.95 11.54 -2.19
C GLU A 60 2.62 10.18 -1.54
N GLU A 61 2.09 9.25 -2.34
CA GLU A 61 1.92 7.86 -1.94
C GLU A 61 2.92 6.97 -2.69
N VAL A 62 3.76 6.24 -1.95
CA VAL A 62 4.79 5.34 -2.51
C VAL A 62 4.43 3.89 -2.24
N PHE A 63 4.41 3.09 -3.30
CA PHE A 63 4.12 1.65 -3.27
C PHE A 63 5.35 0.87 -3.71
N VAL A 64 5.83 -0.02 -2.84
CA VAL A 64 6.91 -0.96 -3.16
C VAL A 64 6.34 -2.37 -3.24
N VAL A 65 6.43 -3.00 -4.40
CA VAL A 65 5.95 -4.37 -4.59
C VAL A 65 7.00 -5.34 -4.06
N LEU A 66 6.82 -5.87 -2.85
CA LEU A 66 7.81 -6.79 -2.27
C LEU A 66 7.80 -8.17 -2.94
N SER A 67 6.64 -8.64 -3.38
CA SER A 67 6.47 -9.94 -4.04
C SER A 67 5.21 -9.94 -4.91
N GLY A 68 5.18 -10.82 -5.92
CA GLY A 68 4.08 -10.93 -6.87
C GLY A 68 4.05 -9.80 -7.90
N LYS A 69 2.84 -9.44 -8.35
CA LYS A 69 2.58 -8.37 -9.30
C LYS A 69 1.38 -7.56 -8.83
N LEU A 70 1.56 -6.25 -8.69
CA LEU A 70 0.51 -5.32 -8.31
C LEU A 70 -0.10 -4.72 -9.58
N THR A 71 -1.43 -4.69 -9.69
CA THR A 71 -2.09 -3.88 -10.73
C THR A 71 -2.55 -2.58 -10.07
N MET A 72 -2.27 -1.45 -10.70
CA MET A 72 -2.74 -0.14 -10.26
C MET A 72 -3.54 0.53 -11.39
N LEU A 73 -4.57 1.28 -11.02
CA LEU A 73 -5.28 2.21 -11.90
C LEU A 73 -4.92 3.64 -11.48
N LEU A 74 -4.17 4.35 -12.32
CA LEU A 74 -3.54 5.64 -11.98
C LEU A 74 -4.06 6.77 -12.86
N GLY A 75 -4.18 7.97 -12.29
CA GLY A 75 -4.59 9.17 -13.01
C GLY A 75 -6.09 9.23 -13.30
N ASP A 76 -6.50 10.27 -14.04
CA ASP A 76 -7.85 10.44 -14.57
C ASP A 76 -7.76 10.95 -16.02
N PRO A 77 -8.14 10.16 -17.05
CA PRO A 77 -8.75 8.83 -16.98
C PRO A 77 -7.82 7.75 -16.39
N PRO A 78 -8.36 6.66 -15.81
CA PRO A 78 -7.54 5.64 -15.16
C PRO A 78 -6.72 4.84 -16.18
N GLU A 79 -5.39 4.92 -16.07
CA GLU A 79 -4.44 4.06 -16.78
C GLU A 79 -4.15 2.81 -15.97
N ARG A 80 -4.22 1.64 -16.61
CA ARG A 80 -3.84 0.36 -15.98
C ARG A 80 -2.33 0.16 -16.08
N VAL A 81 -1.68 0.10 -14.92
CA VAL A 81 -0.24 -0.17 -14.80
C VAL A 81 -0.04 -1.45 -13.99
N ASP A 82 0.68 -2.41 -14.56
CA ASP A 82 1.07 -3.66 -13.88
C ASP A 82 2.53 -3.52 -13.40
N VAL A 83 2.74 -3.61 -12.08
CA VAL A 83 4.00 -3.36 -11.39
C VAL A 83 4.55 -4.68 -10.84
N GLY A 84 5.73 -5.10 -11.31
CA GLY A 84 6.38 -6.34 -10.90
C GLY A 84 7.04 -6.26 -9.51
N ALA A 85 7.46 -7.41 -8.98
CA ALA A 85 8.22 -7.48 -7.74
C ALA A 85 9.50 -6.62 -7.78
N HIS A 86 9.87 -6.12 -6.61
CA HIS A 86 10.99 -5.20 -6.35
C HIS A 86 10.92 -3.87 -7.11
N SER A 87 9.77 -3.56 -7.71
CA SER A 87 9.52 -2.28 -8.38
C SER A 87 8.79 -1.31 -7.45
N VAL A 88 8.87 -0.03 -7.78
CA VAL A 88 8.29 1.07 -7.03
C VAL A 88 7.38 1.92 -7.91
N VAL A 89 6.28 2.41 -7.34
CA VAL A 89 5.45 3.47 -7.91
C VAL A 89 5.37 4.60 -6.90
N ALA A 90 5.63 5.83 -7.34
CA ALA A 90 5.34 7.05 -6.60
C ALA A 90 4.15 7.74 -7.27
N VAL A 91 3.16 8.12 -6.47
CA VAL A 91 1.94 8.78 -6.94
C VAL A 91 1.88 10.18 -6.32
N GLU A 92 1.91 11.19 -7.18
CA GLU A 92 1.86 12.60 -6.74
C GLU A 92 0.54 12.93 -6.03
N PRO A 93 0.55 13.91 -5.10
CA PRO A 93 -0.68 14.42 -4.50
C PRO A 93 -1.74 14.76 -5.55
N MET A 94 -3.00 14.59 -5.19
CA MET A 94 -4.18 14.82 -6.04
C MET A 94 -4.31 13.87 -7.23
N THR A 95 -3.40 12.90 -7.42
CA THR A 95 -3.51 11.90 -8.48
C THR A 95 -4.39 10.73 -8.03
N PRO A 96 -5.54 10.46 -8.69
CA PRO A 96 -6.40 9.36 -8.28
C PRO A 96 -5.77 8.00 -8.55
N LEU A 97 -5.76 7.13 -7.54
CA LEU A 97 -5.24 5.77 -7.61
C LEU A 97 -6.25 4.72 -7.14
N GLN A 98 -6.09 3.50 -7.64
CA GLN A 98 -6.67 2.28 -7.06
C GLN A 98 -5.67 1.14 -7.26
N ILE A 99 -5.59 0.26 -6.26
CA ILE A 99 -4.83 -0.99 -6.30
C ILE A 99 -5.81 -2.14 -6.48
#